data_AF-A0A954IPF0-F1
#
_entry.id   AF-A0A954IPF0-F1
#
_cell.length_a   1.000
_cell.length_b   1.000
_cell.length_c   1.000
_cell.angle_alpha   90.00
_cell.angle_beta   90.00
_cell.angle_gamma   90.00
#
_symmetry.space_group_name_H-M   'P 1'
#
loop_
_entity.id
_entity.type
_entity.pdbx_description
1 polymer ?
#
loop_
_entity_poly.entity_id
_entity_poly.type
_entity_poly.pdbx_seq_one_letter_code
_entity_poly.pdbx_strand_id
1 'polypeptide(L)'
;MNLNSHSLRGSCERFAQTGLSPLTNVNISLAFTVLGVLLLTMAAASAGDWRQFRGNLANSIAEGEQLPHELSGESIAWKVELPGRGLCGPVVIGDRVFVTASSGYSQDRLSVLAFST
;
A
#
# COMPACT_ATOMS: atom_id res chain seq x y z
N MET A 1 48.25 -78.46 -12.34
CA MET A 1 47.20 -78.64 -13.37
C MET A 1 46.31 -77.39 -13.38
N ASN A 2 46.26 -76.72 -14.54
CA ASN A 2 45.24 -75.79 -15.11
C ASN A 2 43.94 -75.57 -14.28
N LEU A 3 43.38 -74.35 -14.12
CA LEU A 3 42.86 -73.47 -15.18
C LEU A 3 42.77 -71.97 -14.77
N ASN A 4 42.96 -71.11 -15.77
CA ASN A 4 42.64 -69.68 -15.80
C ASN A 4 41.12 -69.40 -15.89
N SER A 5 40.65 -68.22 -15.46
CA SER A 5 40.02 -67.18 -16.33
C SER A 5 39.16 -66.13 -15.57
N HIS A 6 39.43 -64.84 -15.82
CA HIS A 6 38.53 -63.70 -16.17
C HIS A 6 37.13 -63.59 -15.49
N SER A 7 36.52 -62.45 -15.12
CA SER A 7 36.66 -61.03 -15.48
C SER A 7 35.54 -60.20 -14.79
N LEU A 8 35.87 -58.97 -14.37
CA LEU A 8 35.07 -57.72 -14.37
C LEU A 8 33.85 -57.45 -13.44
N ARG A 9 33.92 -56.22 -12.88
CA ARG A 9 32.88 -55.16 -12.73
C ARG A 9 32.08 -55.01 -11.42
N GLY A 10 32.07 -53.75 -10.94
CA GLY A 10 31.13 -53.16 -9.98
C GLY A 10 31.86 -52.49 -8.81
N SER A 11 32.47 -51.31 -8.91
CA SER A 11 31.84 -49.99 -9.13
C SER A 11 30.63 -49.75 -8.24
N CYS A 12 30.82 -49.12 -7.07
CA CYS A 12 30.03 -47.94 -6.70
C CYS A 12 30.64 -47.25 -5.47
N GLU A 13 31.24 -46.08 -5.70
CA GLU A 13 31.54 -45.10 -4.67
C GLU A 13 30.25 -44.48 -4.10
N ARG A 14 30.44 -43.67 -3.05
CA ARG A 14 29.61 -42.51 -2.62
C ARG A 14 28.42 -42.84 -1.72
N PHE A 15 28.55 -42.59 -0.41
CA PHE A 15 28.42 -41.25 0.19
C PHE A 15 27.03 -40.65 -0.07
N ALA A 16 25.99 -41.30 0.46
CA ALA A 16 24.68 -40.69 0.65
C ALA A 16 24.70 -39.78 1.89
N GLN A 17 25.54 -38.75 1.87
CA GLN A 17 25.24 -37.51 2.58
C GLN A 17 24.70 -36.56 1.52
N THR A 18 23.40 -36.65 1.25
CA THR A 18 22.68 -35.60 0.53
C THR A 18 22.72 -34.34 1.40
N GLY A 19 23.81 -33.59 1.26
CA GLY A 19 23.85 -32.19 1.63
C GLY A 19 22.83 -31.47 0.77
N LEU A 20 21.62 -31.29 1.30
CA LEU A 20 20.83 -30.13 0.91
C LEU A 20 21.69 -28.93 1.31
N SER A 21 22.24 -28.28 0.30
CA SER A 21 23.17 -27.18 0.44
C SER A 21 22.53 -26.05 1.28
N PRO A 22 23.34 -25.27 2.02
CA PRO A 22 22.87 -24.09 2.76
C PRO A 22 22.24 -23.00 1.86
N LEU A 23 22.28 -23.17 0.54
CA LEU A 23 21.85 -22.22 -0.48
C LEU A 23 20.30 -22.07 -0.56
N THR A 24 19.53 -23.10 -0.23
CA THR A 24 18.05 -22.99 -0.21
C THR A 24 17.56 -22.09 0.94
N ASN A 25 18.19 -22.18 2.11
CA ASN A 25 17.81 -21.40 3.29
C ASN A 25 18.15 -19.91 3.14
N VAL A 26 19.24 -19.58 2.42
CA VAL A 26 19.62 -18.20 2.11
C VAL A 26 18.63 -17.57 1.14
N ASN A 27 18.19 -18.29 0.11
CA ASN A 27 17.20 -17.79 -0.86
C ASN A 27 15.82 -17.57 -0.22
N ILE A 28 15.40 -18.46 0.68
CA ILE A 28 14.13 -18.33 1.40
C ILE A 28 14.18 -17.16 2.40
N SER A 29 15.27 -17.05 3.17
CA SER A 29 15.47 -15.93 4.11
C SER A 29 15.55 -14.58 3.40
N LEU A 30 16.21 -14.53 2.23
CA LEU A 30 16.28 -13.34 1.40
C LEU A 30 14.88 -12.96 0.87
N ALA A 31 14.09 -13.94 0.40
CA ALA A 31 12.74 -13.71 -0.08
C ALA A 31 11.81 -13.17 1.02
N PHE A 32 11.86 -13.71 2.23
CA PHE A 32 11.10 -13.18 3.37
C PHE A 32 11.55 -11.78 3.80
N THR A 33 12.85 -11.49 3.70
CA THR A 33 13.39 -10.16 4.00
C THR A 33 12.91 -9.14 2.98
N VAL A 34 12.98 -9.46 1.68
CA VAL A 34 12.50 -8.59 0.59
C VAL A 34 10.98 -8.37 0.71
N LEU A 35 10.21 -9.43 1.00
CA LEU A 35 8.77 -9.31 1.22
C LEU A 35 8.45 -8.45 2.45
N GLY A 36 9.19 -8.63 3.56
CA GLY A 36 9.04 -7.83 4.77
C GLY A 36 9.33 -6.35 4.54
N VAL A 37 10.39 -6.04 3.80
CA VAL A 37 10.73 -4.66 3.42
C VAL A 37 9.65 -4.07 2.51
N LEU A 38 9.16 -4.82 1.52
CA LEU A 38 8.12 -4.35 0.60
C LEU A 38 6.81 -4.02 1.35
N LEU A 39 6.40 -4.89 2.27
CA LEU A 39 5.21 -4.66 3.12
C LEU A 39 5.37 -3.42 4.00
N LEU A 40 6.56 -3.17 4.54
CA LEU A 40 6.85 -1.99 5.36
C LEU A 40 6.75 -0.69 4.56
N THR A 41 7.18 -0.70 3.29
CA THR A 41 7.12 0.49 2.43
C THR A 41 5.72 0.87 1.98
N MET A 42 4.78 -0.08 1.85
CA MET A 42 3.37 0.25 1.55
C MET A 42 2.65 0.96 2.69
N ALA A 43 3.09 0.77 3.95
CA ALA A 43 2.47 1.41 5.10
C ALA A 43 2.89 2.88 5.30
N ALA A 44 3.91 3.37 4.58
CA ALA A 44 4.51 4.68 4.81
C ALA A 44 3.86 5.83 4.03
N ALA A 45 2.90 5.55 3.14
CA ALA A 45 2.18 6.59 2.41
C ALA A 45 0.95 7.05 3.20
N SER A 46 1.14 7.98 4.15
CA SER A 46 0.02 8.69 4.79
C SER A 46 -0.04 10.13 4.29
N ALA A 47 -1.14 10.51 3.64
CA ALA A 47 -1.45 11.92 3.45
C ALA A 47 -1.61 12.60 4.82
N GLY A 48 -1.16 13.85 4.95
CA GLY A 48 -1.33 14.61 6.18
C GLY A 48 -2.79 14.97 6.45
N ASP A 49 -3.16 15.06 7.73
CA ASP A 49 -4.51 15.51 8.13
C ASP A 49 -4.73 16.99 7.77
N TRP A 50 -5.98 17.33 7.45
CA TRP A 50 -6.47 18.70 7.22
C TRP A 50 -7.62 19.00 8.18
N ARG A 51 -7.30 19.39 9.41
CA ARG A 51 -8.25 19.33 10.54
C ARG A 51 -9.21 20.53 10.65
N GLN A 52 -8.99 21.60 9.88
CA GLN A 52 -9.78 22.82 9.97
C GLN A 52 -9.80 23.61 8.65
N PHE A 53 -10.61 24.67 8.62
CA PHE A 53 -10.64 25.60 7.49
C PHE A 53 -9.23 26.15 7.22
N ARG A 54 -8.78 26.01 5.96
CA ARG A 54 -7.43 26.40 5.52
C ARG A 54 -6.29 25.58 6.18
N GLY A 55 -6.56 24.37 6.64
CA GLY A 55 -5.55 23.42 7.09
C GLY A 55 -5.05 23.69 8.49
N ASN A 56 -4.14 22.85 8.99
CA ASN A 56 -3.74 22.84 10.39
C ASN A 56 -3.11 24.18 10.85
N LEU A 57 -2.56 24.96 9.92
CA LEU A 57 -1.99 26.30 10.16
C LEU A 57 -2.90 27.46 9.70
N ALA A 58 -4.12 27.16 9.25
CA ALA A 58 -5.11 28.13 8.76
C ALA A 58 -4.62 29.01 7.58
N ASN A 59 -3.64 28.54 6.81
CA ASN A 59 -2.97 29.27 5.74
C ASN A 59 -3.26 28.76 4.32
N SER A 60 -4.03 27.66 4.18
CA SER A 60 -4.36 27.00 2.92
C SER A 60 -3.14 26.41 2.18
N ILE A 61 -2.07 26.06 2.89
CA ILE A 61 -0.86 25.51 2.29
C ILE A 61 -0.75 24.02 2.63
N ALA A 62 -0.58 23.18 1.60
CA ALA A 62 -0.18 21.79 1.73
C ALA A 62 1.33 21.70 1.50
N GLU A 63 2.12 21.64 2.58
CA GLU A 63 3.59 21.62 2.50
C GLU A 63 4.10 20.32 1.87
N GLY A 64 5.04 20.41 0.93
CA GLY A 64 5.69 19.26 0.31
C GLY A 64 4.89 18.57 -0.80
N GLU A 65 3.65 18.99 -1.05
CA GLU A 65 2.77 18.38 -2.04
C GLU A 65 2.88 19.06 -3.42
N GLN A 66 2.96 18.25 -4.48
CA GLN A 66 2.87 18.72 -5.86
C GLN A 66 1.43 18.62 -6.32
N LEU A 67 0.65 19.67 -6.04
CA LEU A 67 -0.74 19.74 -6.45
C LEU A 67 -0.85 20.12 -7.93
N PRO A 68 -1.83 19.54 -8.67
CA PRO A 68 -2.09 19.94 -10.03
C PRO A 68 -2.52 21.41 -10.07
N HIS A 69 -2.00 22.16 -11.03
CA HIS A 69 -2.40 23.56 -11.24
C HIS A 69 -3.90 23.65 -11.63
N GLU A 70 -4.40 22.67 -12.38
CA GLU A 70 -5.79 22.61 -12.81
C GLU A 70 -6.44 21.27 -12.42
N LEU A 71 -7.69 21.37 -11.97
CA LEU A 71 -8.54 20.21 -11.72
C LEU A 71 -9.28 19.86 -13.02
N SER A 72 -8.85 18.79 -13.68
CA SER A 72 -9.41 18.23 -14.92
C SER A 72 -9.57 16.72 -14.77
N GLY A 73 -10.18 16.05 -15.76
CA GLY A 73 -10.62 14.65 -15.63
C GLY A 73 -9.58 13.70 -15.02
N GLU A 74 -8.32 13.80 -15.44
CA GLU A 74 -7.23 12.93 -14.95
C GLU A 74 -6.71 13.30 -13.55
N SER A 75 -6.87 14.55 -13.12
CA SER A 75 -6.43 14.99 -11.79
C SER A 75 -7.50 14.84 -10.71
N ILE A 76 -8.73 14.47 -11.07
CA ILE A 76 -9.81 14.20 -10.13
C ILE A 76 -9.82 12.70 -9.79
N ALA A 77 -9.39 12.37 -8.56
CA ALA A 77 -9.44 11.00 -8.07
C ALA A 77 -10.87 10.47 -7.90
N TRP A 78 -11.79 11.30 -7.40
CA TRP A 78 -13.19 10.97 -7.22
C TRP A 78 -14.05 12.22 -7.09
N LYS A 79 -15.37 12.04 -7.29
CA LYS A 79 -16.38 13.07 -7.10
C LYS A 79 -17.65 12.43 -6.56
N VAL A 80 -18.32 13.13 -5.65
CA VAL A 80 -19.59 12.69 -5.08
C VAL A 80 -20.60 13.84 -5.09
N GLU A 81 -21.86 13.52 -5.32
CA GLU A 81 -22.96 14.48 -5.20
C GLU A 81 -23.36 14.62 -3.73
N LEU A 82 -23.51 15.86 -3.27
CA LEU A 82 -23.95 16.13 -1.91
C LEU A 82 -25.48 16.23 -1.85
N PRO A 83 -26.11 15.83 -0.74
CA PRO A 83 -27.53 16.03 -0.49
C PRO A 83 -27.80 17.51 -0.18
N GLY A 84 -27.70 18.36 -1.21
CA GLY A 84 -27.88 19.80 -1.14
C GLY A 84 -26.57 20.60 -1.25
N ARG A 85 -26.57 21.81 -0.68
CA ARG A 85 -25.49 22.79 -0.82
C ARG A 85 -24.38 22.54 0.20
N GLY A 86 -23.13 22.48 -0.26
CA GLY A 86 -21.96 22.48 0.62
C GLY A 86 -21.78 23.83 1.33
N LEU A 87 -21.59 23.81 2.65
CA LEU A 87 -21.47 25.03 3.47
C LEU A 87 -20.03 25.35 3.89
N CYS A 88 -19.15 24.34 3.99
CA CYS A 88 -17.79 24.49 4.50
C CYS A 88 -16.76 23.80 3.60
N GLY A 89 -15.48 24.10 3.85
CA GLY A 89 -14.38 23.31 3.31
C GLY A 89 -14.31 21.92 3.94
N PRO A 90 -13.70 20.93 3.27
CA PRO A 90 -13.56 19.58 3.80
C PRO A 90 -12.59 19.54 5.00
N VAL A 91 -12.83 18.58 5.88
CA VAL A 91 -11.88 18.16 6.94
C VAL A 91 -11.38 16.77 6.61
N VAL A 92 -10.07 16.55 6.64
CA VAL A 92 -9.44 15.26 6.36
C VAL A 92 -8.77 14.75 7.63
N ILE A 93 -9.09 13.53 8.05
CA ILE A 93 -8.46 12.85 9.18
C ILE A 93 -8.22 11.40 8.78
N GLY A 94 -6.96 10.99 8.67
CA GLY A 94 -6.59 9.67 8.17
C GLY A 94 -7.15 9.42 6.76
N ASP A 95 -7.87 8.31 6.60
CA ASP A 95 -8.50 7.87 5.35
C ASP A 95 -9.94 8.42 5.17
N ARG A 96 -10.29 9.49 5.87
CA ARG A 96 -11.66 10.02 5.88
C ARG A 96 -11.73 11.50 5.54
N VAL A 97 -12.73 11.84 4.73
CA VAL A 97 -13.10 13.20 4.35
C VAL A 97 -14.48 13.52 4.90
N PHE A 98 -14.56 14.55 5.73
CA PHE A 98 -15.77 15.05 6.34
C PHE A 98 -16.21 16.35 5.67
N VAL A 99 -17.49 16.44 5.31
CA VAL A 99 -18.10 17.65 4.72
C VAL A 99 -19.48 17.90 5.30
N THR A 100 -19.93 19.15 5.21
CA THR A 100 -21.29 19.52 5.60
C THR A 100 -22.14 19.87 4.39
N ALA A 101 -23.42 19.56 4.46
CA ALA A 101 -24.41 19.92 3.45
C ALA A 101 -25.67 20.49 4.11
N SER A 102 -26.33 21.42 3.42
CA SER A 102 -27.66 21.92 3.77
C SER A 102 -28.66 21.63 2.66
N SER A 103 -29.85 21.19 3.05
CA SER A 103 -30.94 20.83 2.14
C SER A 103 -32.30 21.29 2.68
N GLY A 104 -33.34 21.05 1.87
CA GLY A 104 -34.68 21.58 2.12
C GLY A 104 -34.92 22.90 1.41
N TYR A 105 -36.19 23.25 1.21
CA TYR A 105 -36.59 24.50 0.56
C TYR A 105 -36.01 25.72 1.29
N SER A 106 -36.01 25.68 2.62
CA SER A 106 -35.49 26.73 3.49
C SER A 106 -34.04 26.51 3.96
N GLN A 107 -33.33 25.49 3.46
CA GLN A 107 -31.95 25.16 3.86
C GLN A 107 -31.79 24.92 5.38
N ASP A 108 -32.81 24.34 6.00
CA ASP A 108 -32.92 24.09 7.44
C ASP A 108 -32.48 22.68 7.85
N ARG A 109 -32.27 21.78 6.88
CA ARG A 109 -31.75 20.43 7.15
C ARG A 109 -30.25 20.36 6.93
N LEU A 110 -29.51 20.33 8.03
CA LEU A 110 -28.06 20.17 8.05
C LEU A 110 -27.66 18.70 8.11
N SER A 111 -26.60 18.35 7.40
CA SER A 111 -26.03 17.00 7.38
C SER A 111 -24.51 17.07 7.44
N VAL A 112 -23.91 16.10 8.13
CA VAL A 112 -22.47 15.84 8.12
C VAL A 112 -22.24 14.52 7.43
N LEU A 113 -21.39 14.51 6.41
CA LEU A 113 -21.09 13.34 5.59
C LEU A 113 -19.63 12.96 5.81
N ALA A 114 -19.35 11.66 5.85
CA ALA A 114 -18.01 11.11 5.95
C ALA A 114 -17.78 10.14 4.80
N PHE A 115 -16.74 10.38 4.01
CA PHE A 115 -16.33 9.56 2.88
C PHE A 115 -14.98 8.90 3.20
N SER A 116 -14.81 7.65 2.83
CA SER A 116 -13.51 6.99 2.88
C SER A 116 -12.76 7.25 1.57
N THR A 117 -11.47 7.57 1.66
CA THR A 117 -10.55 7.79 0.53
C THR A 117 -9.75 6.55 0.19
#